data_AF-A0A2V5UYH7-F1
#
_entry.id   AF-A0A2V5UYH7-F1
#
_cell.length_a   1.000
_cell.length_b   1.000
_cell.length_c   1.000
_cell.angle_alpha   90.00
_cell.angle_beta   90.00
_cell.angle_gamma   90.00
#
_symmetry.space_group_name_H-M   'P 1'
#
loop_
_entity.id
_entity.type
_entity.pdbx_description
1 polymer ?
#
loop_
_entity_poly.entity_id
_entity_poly.type
_entity_poly.pdbx_seq_one_letter_code
_entity_poly.pdbx_strand_id
1 'polypeptide(L)' 'MRHDSTVLDEVSETGSILSGPVESRDFPEWFREQQQDGWKQFASLPSPKRKDQLWRFSNVDLLNLTPFTLGG' A
#
# COMPACT_ATOMS: atom_id res chain seq x y z
N MET A 1 18.84 28.48 -18.90
CA MET A 1 18.00 27.28 -18.65
C MET A 1 18.59 26.59 -17.43
N ARG A 2 18.00 26.76 -16.24
CA ARG A 2 18.49 26.09 -15.02
C ARG A 2 17.79 24.73 -14.95
N HIS A 3 18.59 23.66 -14.94
CA HIS A 3 18.09 22.32 -14.65
C HIS A 3 17.95 22.24 -13.13
N ASP A 4 16.73 22.45 -12.64
CA ASP A 4 16.40 22.14 -11.26
C ASP A 4 16.10 20.64 -11.19
N SER A 5 17.12 19.86 -10.86
CA SER A 5 16.98 18.44 -10.55
C SER A 5 16.29 18.34 -9.21
N THR A 6 14.98 18.09 -9.21
CA THR A 6 14.23 17.78 -8.01
C THR A 6 14.81 16.49 -7.43
N VAL A 7 15.60 16.64 -6.39
CA VAL A 7 16.12 15.57 -5.55
C VAL A 7 14.89 14.92 -4.92
N LEU A 8 14.61 13.66 -5.28
CA LEU A 8 13.62 12.81 -4.61
C LEU A 8 14.17 12.44 -3.24
N ASP A 9 14.25 13.42 -2.35
CA ASP A 9 14.58 13.22 -0.94
C ASP A 9 13.31 13.43 -0.13
N GLU A 10 12.47 12.40 -0.09
CA GLU A 10 11.53 12.20 1.02
C GLU A 10 11.15 10.72 1.09
N VAL A 11 12.03 9.91 1.69
CA VAL A 11 11.60 8.64 2.31
C VAL A 11 10.92 9.02 3.63
N SER A 12 9.80 9.75 3.54
CA SER A 12 8.82 9.77 4.63
C SER A 12 8.40 8.32 4.81
N GLU A 13 8.42 7.80 6.03
CA GLU A 13 7.97 6.44 6.36
C GLU A 13 6.64 6.16 5.65
N THR A 14 6.72 5.55 4.48
CA THR A 14 5.56 5.01 3.81
C THR A 14 5.19 3.84 4.70
N GLY A 15 4.21 4.05 5.59
CA GLY A 15 3.62 2.96 6.35
C GLY A 15 3.43 1.78 5.41
N SER A 16 3.71 0.57 5.92
CA SER A 16 3.58 -0.66 5.15
C SER A 16 2.30 -0.60 4.30
N ILE A 17 2.31 -1.11 3.06
CA ILE A 17 1.14 -1.06 2.16
C ILE A 17 -0.13 -1.62 2.84
N LEU A 18 0.06 -2.46 3.87
CA LEU A 18 -0.99 -3.06 4.70
C LEU A 18 -1.36 -2.26 5.97
N SER A 19 -0.77 -1.08 6.20
CA SER A 19 -0.99 -0.22 7.38
C SER A 19 -2.26 0.62 7.30
N GLY A 20 -2.86 0.75 6.13
CA GLY A 20 -4.12 1.46 5.91
C GLY A 20 -3.97 2.91 5.47
N PRO A 21 -5.11 3.62 5.31
CA PRO A 21 -5.14 5.02 4.91
C PRO A 21 -4.31 5.88 5.86
N VAL A 22 -3.44 6.71 5.30
CA VAL A 22 -2.73 7.71 6.08
C VAL A 22 -3.69 8.87 6.32
N GLU A 23 -3.91 9.20 7.59
CA GLU A 23 -4.69 10.38 8.00
C GLU A 23 -3.89 11.66 7.68
N SER A 24 -3.88 12.06 6.42
CA SER A 24 -3.34 13.34 5.97
C SER A 24 -4.45 14.38 5.83
N ARG A 25 -4.21 15.55 6.40
CA ARG A 25 -5.09 16.72 6.27
C ARG A 25 -4.94 17.41 4.92
N ASP A 26 -3.96 17.00 4.11
CA ASP A 26 -3.67 17.57 2.80
C ASP A 26 -4.69 17.14 1.74
N PHE A 27 -5.45 16.07 2.02
CA PHE A 27 -6.49 15.59 1.13
C PHE A 27 -7.86 16.21 1.43
N PRO A 28 -8.73 16.38 0.41
CA PRO A 28 -10.13 16.71 0.62
C PRO A 28 -10.86 15.66 1.48
N GLU A 29 -11.87 16.09 2.23
CA GLU A 29 -12.67 15.23 3.10
C GLU A 29 -13.29 14.04 2.35
N TRP A 30 -13.95 14.31 1.21
CA TRP A 30 -14.57 13.27 0.39
C TRP A 30 -13.58 12.18 -0.06
N PHE A 31 -12.29 12.50 -0.19
CA PHE A 31 -11.26 11.53 -0.59
C PHE A 31 -10.80 10.68 0.58
N ARG A 32 -10.66 11.26 1.77
CA ARG A 32 -10.38 10.51 3.00
C ARG A 32 -11.50 9.52 3.30
N GLU A 33 -12.75 9.95 3.19
CA GLU A 33 -13.92 9.07 3.37
C GLU A 33 -13.90 7.90 2.39
N GLN A 34 -13.64 8.16 1.10
CA GLN A 34 -13.52 7.09 0.11
C GLN A 34 -12.34 6.15 0.37
N GLN A 35 -11.18 6.65 0.82
CA GLN A 35 -10.07 5.79 1.21
C GLN A 35 -10.45 4.88 2.39
N GLN A 36 -11.07 5.43 3.42
CA GLN A 36 -11.51 4.66 4.59
C GLN A 36 -12.53 3.59 4.19
N ASP A 37 -13.49 3.91 3.33
CA ASP A 37 -14.50 2.95 2.88
C ASP A 37 -13.90 1.88 1.97
N GLY A 38 -12.99 2.24 1.07
CA GLY A 38 -12.23 1.29 0.27
C GLY A 38 -11.37 0.37 1.13
N TRP A 39 -10.76 0.91 2.19
CA TRP A 39 -9.96 0.13 3.13
C TRP A 39 -10.80 -0.88 3.92
N LYS A 40 -11.97 -0.46 4.42
CA LYS A 40 -12.91 -1.37 5.11
C LYS A 40 -13.31 -2.53 4.21
N GLN A 41 -13.61 -2.25 2.93
CA GLN A 41 -13.92 -3.28 1.95
C GLN A 41 -12.74 -4.22 1.76
N PHE A 42 -11.54 -3.70 1.51
CA PHE A 42 -10.32 -4.49 1.36
C PHE A 42 -10.05 -5.39 2.57
N ALA A 43 -10.13 -4.86 3.79
CA ALA A 43 -9.89 -5.60 5.02
C ALA A 43 -10.94 -6.71 5.28
N SER A 44 -12.14 -6.57 4.71
CA SER A 44 -13.19 -7.59 4.79
C SER A 44 -13.02 -8.74 3.79
N LEU A 45 -12.19 -8.56 2.74
CA LEU A 45 -11.98 -9.59 1.73
C LEU A 45 -11.09 -10.72 2.29
N PRO A 46 -11.40 -11.98 1.98
CA PRO A 46 -10.52 -13.08 2.33
C PRO A 46 -9.23 -12.99 1.52
N SER A 47 -8.11 -13.43 2.10
CA SER A 47 -6.87 -13.60 1.33
C SER A 47 -7.11 -14.56 0.16
N PRO A 48 -6.66 -14.22 -1.05
CA PRO A 48 -6.89 -15.04 -2.22
C PRO A 48 -6.16 -16.38 -2.09
N LYS A 49 -6.79 -17.45 -2.55
CA LYS A 49 -6.22 -18.79 -2.51
C LYS A 49 -5.63 -19.11 -3.87
N ARG A 50 -4.54 -19.89 -3.92
CA ARG A 50 -3.99 -20.39 -5.18
C ARG A 50 -4.97 -21.21 -6.02
N LYS A 51 -6.03 -21.76 -5.41
CA LYS A 51 -7.07 -22.50 -6.12
C LYS A 51 -8.07 -21.58 -6.84
N ASP A 52 -8.11 -20.30 -6.49
CA ASP A 52 -8.96 -19.31 -7.16
C ASP A 52 -8.37 -19.03 -8.54
N GLN A 53 -9.15 -19.31 -9.60
CA GLN A 53 -8.64 -19.25 -10.98
C GLN A 53 -8.00 -17.90 -11.31
N LEU A 54 -8.56 -16.81 -10.79
CA LEU A 54 -8.08 -15.45 -11.02
C LEU A 54 -6.65 -15.22 -10.48
N TRP A 55 -6.24 -15.96 -9.45
CA TRP A 55 -4.99 -15.76 -8.71
C TRP A 55 -3.93 -16.82 -8.98
N ARG A 56 -4.21 -17.83 -9.83
CA ARG A 56 -3.33 -18.98 -10.05
C ARG A 56 -1.91 -18.63 -10.50
N PHE A 57 -1.75 -17.52 -11.20
CA PHE A 57 -0.45 -17.04 -11.70
C PHE A 57 0.17 -15.97 -10.81
N SER A 58 -0.51 -15.55 -9.75
CA SER A 58 -0.01 -14.57 -8.78
C SER A 58 0.65 -15.28 -7.60
N ASN A 59 1.79 -14.76 -7.14
CA ASN A 59 2.45 -15.26 -5.94
C ASN A 59 2.13 -14.36 -4.74
N VAL A 60 0.87 -14.39 -4.30
CA VAL A 60 0.35 -13.48 -3.26
C VAL A 60 1.06 -13.68 -1.91
N ASP A 61 1.54 -14.89 -1.63
CA ASP A 61 2.29 -15.18 -0.40
C ASP A 61 3.58 -14.36 -0.28
N LEU A 62 4.18 -13.92 -1.40
CA LEU A 62 5.38 -13.08 -1.40
C LEU A 62 5.12 -11.63 -1.02
N LEU A 63 3.85 -11.21 -0.93
CA LEU A 63 3.50 -9.88 -0.40
C LEU A 63 3.70 -9.82 1.12
N ASN A 64 3.77 -10.97 1.80
CA ASN A 64 4.15 -11.00 3.20
C ASN A 64 5.65 -10.73 3.33
N LEU A 65 6.00 -9.49 3.69
CA LEU A 65 7.38 -9.05 3.85
C LEU A 65 7.96 -9.32 5.25
N THR A 66 7.18 -9.86 6.19
CA THR A 66 7.64 -10.20 7.56
C THR A 66 8.97 -10.98 7.61
N PRO A 67 9.25 -11.98 6.74
CA PRO A 67 10.51 -12.72 6.79
C PRO A 67 11.69 -11.96 6.19
N PHE A 68 11.48 -10.80 5.55
CA PHE A 68 12.54 -10.00 4.94
C PHE A 68 12.97 -8.90 5.92
N THR A 69 14.20 -8.98 6.41
CA THR A 69 14.84 -7.90 7.15
C THR A 69 15.77 -7.13 6.22
N LEU A 70 15.67 -5.79 6.22
CA LEU A 70 16.55 -4.94 5.43
C LEU A 70 17.93 -4.85 6.11
N GLY A 71 18.79 -5.83 5.86
CA GLY A 71 20.19 -5.85 6.31
C GLY A 71 20.40 -6.37 7.74
N GLY A 72 21.42 -7.21 7.91
CA GLY A 72 22.05 -7.51 9.19
C GLY A 72 23.30 -6.66 9.40
#